data_AF-A0A1X0R647-F1
#
_entry.id   AF-A0A1X0R647-F1
#
_cell.length_a   1.000
_cell.length_b   1.000
_cell.length_c   1.000
_cell.angle_alpha   90.00
_cell.angle_beta   90.00
_cell.angle_gamma   90.00
#
_symmetry.space_group_name_H-M   'P 1'
#
loop_
_entity.id
_entity.type
_entity.pdbx_description
1 polymer ?
#
loop_
_entity_poly.entity_id
_entity_poly.type
_entity_poly.pdbx_seq_one_letter_code
_entity_poly.pdbx_strand_id
1 'polypeptide(L)'
;MNALRLDGPSLCHALSWAVPYKLHIFDYDNCIIESEDVARRNQDATFSSIFDMTIVKNTCQLYGLKFAHSMIIQPGLRTVRLLETTTVQSAPPSKKISYYQRQMNTASVIDESKKSKANLQQEIETLQSQIIDCSTRLKEALKKHKEVDYSKEIKQWKSQWKKDASDEDVQYNGYIYSQIQRHRKLRYQSYFAVEDVQKELKIRDNFNTLRD
;
A
#
# COMPACT_ATOMS: atom_id res chain seq x y z
N MET A 1 34.09 22.34 -3.68
CA MET A 1 33.62 21.00 -3.28
C MET A 1 32.11 21.09 -3.09
N ASN A 2 31.33 20.31 -3.84
CA ASN A 2 29.87 20.32 -3.75
C ASN A 2 29.43 19.39 -2.62
N ALA A 3 29.03 19.96 -1.47
CA ALA A 3 28.44 19.18 -0.38
C ALA A 3 26.93 19.02 -0.65
N LEU A 4 26.42 17.81 -0.52
CA LEU A 4 25.00 17.51 -0.71
C LEU A 4 24.29 17.63 0.64
N ARG A 5 23.34 18.56 0.74
CA ARG A 5 22.45 18.65 1.90
C ARG A 5 21.32 17.63 1.71
N LEU A 6 21.13 16.77 2.71
CA LEU A 6 20.01 15.85 2.80
C LEU A 6 19.04 16.33 3.88
N ASP A 7 17.84 16.69 3.47
CA ASP A 7 16.66 16.84 4.32
C ASP A 7 15.59 15.82 3.90
N GLY A 8 14.45 15.76 4.61
CA GLY A 8 13.38 14.79 4.31
C GLY A 8 12.97 14.76 2.82
N PRO A 9 12.62 15.91 2.20
CA PRO A 9 12.32 15.98 0.77
C PRO A 9 13.46 15.49 -0.13
N SER A 10 14.70 15.91 0.13
CA SER A 10 15.86 15.48 -0.66
C SER A 10 16.12 13.98 -0.53
N LEU A 11 15.87 13.40 0.66
CA LEU A 11 15.98 11.96 0.92
C LEU A 11 14.94 11.18 0.12
N CYS A 12 13.68 11.61 0.15
CA CYS A 12 12.61 11.04 -0.67
C CYS A 12 12.91 11.15 -2.16
N HIS A 13 13.40 12.29 -2.61
CA HIS A 13 13.74 12.47 -4.02
C HIS A 13 14.90 11.55 -4.45
N ALA A 14 15.97 11.51 -3.65
CA ALA A 14 17.16 10.75 -3.95
C ALA A 14 16.93 9.23 -3.93
N LEU A 15 15.99 8.72 -3.13
CA LEU A 15 15.80 7.28 -2.93
C LEU A 15 14.53 6.73 -3.60
N SER A 16 13.50 7.56 -3.78
CA SER A 16 12.23 7.14 -4.38
C SER A 16 12.11 7.49 -5.86
N TRP A 17 12.87 8.46 -6.38
CA TRP A 17 12.71 8.93 -7.78
C TRP A 17 13.99 8.95 -8.60
N ALA A 18 15.16 9.13 -7.97
CA ALA A 18 16.43 9.28 -8.69
C ALA A 18 17.15 7.95 -9.03
N VAL A 19 16.64 6.80 -8.59
CA VAL A 19 17.32 5.48 -8.72
C VAL A 19 16.41 4.43 -9.41
N PRO A 20 16.98 3.52 -10.22
CA PRO A 20 16.22 2.46 -10.90
C PRO A 20 15.57 1.45 -9.94
N TYR A 21 16.03 1.37 -8.69
CA TYR A 21 15.40 0.60 -7.61
C TYR A 21 14.78 1.56 -6.61
N LYS A 22 13.47 1.75 -6.74
CA LYS A 22 12.68 2.66 -5.90
C LYS A 22 12.63 2.14 -4.47
N LEU A 23 13.32 2.82 -3.55
CA LEU A 23 13.20 2.53 -2.13
C LEU A 23 11.95 3.24 -1.60
N HIS A 24 10.99 2.48 -1.08
CA HIS A 24 9.81 3.06 -0.45
C HIS A 24 10.18 3.55 0.95
N ILE A 25 9.97 4.83 1.20
CA ILE A 25 10.08 5.43 2.52
C ILE A 25 8.70 5.41 3.15
N PHE A 26 8.62 4.86 4.36
CA PHE A 26 7.37 4.70 5.09
C PHE A 26 7.30 5.70 6.23
N ASP A 27 6.08 6.13 6.55
CA ASP A 27 5.80 6.82 7.79
C ASP A 27 5.56 5.84 8.95
N TYR A 28 5.22 6.39 10.13
CA TYR A 28 4.97 5.58 11.34
C TYR A 28 3.69 4.73 11.23
N ASP A 29 2.76 5.11 10.35
CA ASP A 29 1.52 4.37 10.06
C ASP A 29 1.72 3.35 8.91
N ASN A 30 2.99 3.10 8.55
CA ASN A 30 3.40 2.20 7.47
C ASN A 30 2.82 2.60 6.09
N CYS A 31 2.47 3.87 5.92
CA CYS A 31 2.03 4.45 4.66
C CYS A 31 3.24 4.97 3.88
N ILE A 32 3.20 4.83 2.55
CA ILE A 32 4.29 5.27 1.68
C ILE A 32 4.27 6.81 1.62
N ILE A 33 5.42 7.44 1.82
CA ILE A 33 5.57 8.88 1.61
C ILE A 33 5.69 9.16 0.11
N GLU A 34 4.56 9.53 -0.50
CA GLU A 34 4.45 9.67 -1.96
C GLU A 34 4.83 11.04 -2.51
N SER A 35 5.08 12.05 -1.66
CA SER A 35 5.39 13.41 -2.12
C SER A 35 6.37 14.16 -1.22
N GLU A 36 7.05 15.16 -1.80
CA GLU A 36 7.99 16.03 -1.09
C GLU A 36 7.31 16.83 0.03
N ASP A 37 6.06 17.25 -0.17
CA ASP A 37 5.31 18.02 0.85
C ASP A 37 4.90 17.16 2.04
N VAL A 38 4.66 15.86 1.83
CA VAL A 38 4.44 14.90 2.92
C VAL A 38 5.76 14.61 3.62
N ALA A 39 6.86 14.42 2.87
CA ALA A 39 8.20 14.23 3.42
C ALA A 39 8.68 15.43 4.28
N ARG A 40 8.36 16.66 3.84
CA ARG A 40 8.67 17.89 4.58
C ARG A 40 7.92 17.97 5.91
N ARG A 41 6.66 17.51 5.93
CA ARG A 41 5.83 17.47 7.15
C ARG A 41 6.23 16.32 8.08
N ASN A 42 6.67 15.21 7.51
CA ASN A 42 7.03 13.98 8.21
C ASN A 42 8.54 13.71 8.18
N GLN A 43 9.36 14.75 8.43
CA GLN A 43 10.82 14.61 8.40
C GLN A 43 11.35 13.54 9.36
N ASP A 44 10.81 13.46 10.58
CA ASP A 44 11.27 12.48 11.57
C ASP A 44 11.01 11.04 11.09
N ALA A 45 9.82 10.77 10.53
CA ALA A 45 9.49 9.46 9.97
C ALA A 45 10.34 9.13 8.73
N THR A 46 10.59 10.12 7.87
CA THR A 46 11.45 9.99 6.68
C THR A 46 12.88 9.57 7.06
N PHE A 47 13.46 10.18 8.09
CA PHE A 47 14.77 9.78 8.60
C PHE A 47 14.72 8.45 9.35
N SER A 48 13.68 8.18 10.16
CA SER A 48 13.49 6.92 10.89
C SER A 48 13.31 5.70 9.98
N SER A 49 12.82 5.88 8.76
CA SER A 49 12.70 4.80 7.77
C SER A 49 14.06 4.27 7.30
N ILE A 50 15.16 5.02 7.53
CA ILE A 50 16.50 4.70 6.99
C ILE A 50 17.54 4.60 8.09
N PHE A 51 17.45 5.49 9.07
CA PHE A 51 18.41 5.60 10.16
C PHE A 51 17.74 5.19 11.47
N ASP A 52 18.51 4.52 12.33
CA ASP A 52 18.11 4.37 13.73
C ASP A 52 18.22 5.73 14.43
N MET A 53 17.08 6.41 14.52
CA MET A 53 16.99 7.73 15.11
C MET A 53 17.26 7.74 16.61
N THR A 54 17.13 6.59 17.30
CA THR A 54 17.50 6.46 18.71
C THR A 54 19.01 6.59 18.86
N ILE A 55 19.76 5.89 18.02
CA ILE A 55 21.23 5.95 18.02
C ILE A 55 21.71 7.35 17.62
N VAL A 56 21.12 7.95 16.58
CA VAL A 56 21.47 9.30 16.12
C VAL A 56 21.21 10.33 17.22
N LYS A 57 20.02 10.30 17.84
CA LYS A 57 19.65 11.23 18.93
C LYS A 57 20.56 11.04 20.15
N ASN A 58 20.84 9.80 20.57
CA ASN A 58 21.73 9.52 21.69
C ASN A 58 23.16 10.02 21.41
N THR A 59 23.66 9.80 20.18
CA THR A 59 24.98 10.30 19.77
C THR A 59 25.04 11.82 19.81
N CYS A 60 24.02 12.51 19.29
CA CYS A 60 23.96 13.98 19.40
C CYS A 60 23.91 14.45 20.86
N GLN A 61 23.12 13.78 21.71
CA GLN A 61 22.97 14.12 23.12
C GLN A 61 24.28 13.95 23.91
N LEU A 62 25.09 12.94 23.61
CA LEU A 62 26.42 12.76 24.21
C LEU A 62 27.33 13.98 24.00
N TYR A 63 27.13 14.72 22.91
CA TYR A 63 27.88 15.94 22.61
C TYR A 63 27.08 17.22 22.92
N GLY A 64 25.94 17.14 23.62
CA GLY A 64 25.09 18.27 23.93
C GLY A 64 24.34 18.88 22.73
N LEU A 65 24.33 18.18 21.59
CA LEU A 65 23.71 18.64 20.35
C LEU A 65 22.28 18.11 20.19
N LYS A 66 21.47 18.83 19.41
CA LYS A 66 20.15 18.36 18.97
C LYS A 66 20.17 18.10 17.47
N PHE A 67 19.67 16.95 17.07
CA PHE A 67 19.55 16.62 15.66
C PHE A 67 18.51 17.53 14.99
N ALA A 68 18.90 18.17 13.89
CA ALA A 68 18.13 19.19 13.18
C ALA A 68 17.46 18.68 11.89
N HIS A 69 17.24 17.36 11.77
CA HIS A 69 16.62 16.71 10.61
C HIS A 69 17.23 17.12 9.26
N SER A 70 18.53 17.38 9.27
CA SER A 70 19.34 17.76 8.12
C SER A 70 20.73 17.17 8.28
N MET A 71 21.23 16.53 7.23
CA MET A 71 22.59 15.99 7.15
C MET A 71 23.31 16.63 5.96
N ILE A 72 24.64 16.71 6.02
CA ILE A 72 25.46 17.18 4.91
C ILE A 72 26.43 16.06 4.56
N ILE A 73 26.30 15.51 3.35
CA ILE A 73 27.21 14.51 2.82
C ILE A 73 28.24 15.22 1.94
N GLN A 74 29.51 15.02 2.26
CA GLN A 74 30.62 15.51 1.45
C GLN A 74 31.16 14.36 0.58
N PRO A 75 31.32 14.56 -0.74
CA PRO A 75 31.85 13.52 -1.62
C PRO A 75 33.28 13.13 -1.22
N GLY A 76 33.54 11.82 -1.13
CA GLY A 76 34.86 11.27 -0.78
C GLY A 76 35.09 11.03 0.71
N LEU A 77 34.20 11.49 1.60
CA LEU A 77 34.29 11.25 3.04
C LEU A 77 33.40 10.08 3.45
N ARG A 78 33.99 9.06 4.09
CA ARG A 78 33.26 7.94 4.73
C ARG A 78 32.78 8.27 6.14
N THR A 79 33.08 9.46 6.64
CA THR A 79 32.82 9.91 8.01
C THR A 79 31.72 10.96 8.03
N VAL A 80 30.78 10.85 8.97
CA VAL A 80 29.74 11.85 9.19
C VAL A 80 30.32 12.98 10.05
N ARG A 81 30.27 14.22 9.55
CA ARG A 81 30.68 15.42 10.30
C ARG A 81 29.45 16.04 10.97
N LEU A 82 29.43 16.04 12.30
CA LEU A 82 28.45 16.79 13.09
C LEU A 82 28.87 18.26 13.10
N LEU A 83 28.06 19.13 12.50
CA LEU A 83 28.25 20.58 12.51
C LEU A 83 27.23 21.19 13.46
N GLU A 84 27.70 21.94 14.45
CA GLU A 84 26.84 22.75 15.29
C GLU A 84 26.43 24.01 14.51
N THR A 85 25.13 24.27 14.44
CA THR A 85 24.58 25.54 13.96
C THR A 85 23.84 26.18 15.11
N THR A 86 24.37 27.28 15.64
CA THR A 86 23.67 28.12 16.60
C THR A 86 22.58 28.90 15.87
N THR A 87 21.32 28.56 16.11
CA THR A 87 20.20 29.37 15.62
C THR A 87 20.20 30.69 16.38
N VAL A 88 20.58 31.79 15.74
CA VAL A 88 20.28 33.13 16.24
C VAL A 88 18.76 33.20 16.34
N GLN A 89 18.25 33.45 17.56
CA GLN A 89 16.81 33.53 17.83
C GLN A 89 16.21 34.72 17.07
N SER A 90 15.81 34.52 15.82
CA SER A 90 14.90 35.44 15.14
C SER A 90 13.48 34.90 15.29
N ALA A 91 12.66 35.71 15.97
CA ALA A 91 11.26 35.55 16.32
C ALA A 91 10.97 34.87 17.68
N PRO A 92 10.06 35.47 18.49
CA PRO A 92 9.62 34.88 19.75
C PRO A 92 9.06 33.47 19.49
N PRO A 93 9.25 32.52 20.42
CA PRO A 93 8.76 31.17 20.24
C PRO A 93 7.24 31.22 20.06
N SER A 94 6.77 31.04 18.82
CA SER A 94 5.37 30.74 18.54
C SER A 94 5.02 29.57 19.46
N LYS A 95 3.97 29.72 20.28
CA LYS A 95 3.52 28.74 21.28
C LYS A 95 3.77 27.34 20.75
N LYS A 96 4.62 26.55 21.43
CA LYS A 96 4.94 25.18 21.02
C LYS A 96 3.66 24.35 21.09
N ILE A 97 2.90 24.33 20.00
CA ILE A 97 1.76 23.44 19.81
C ILE A 97 2.33 22.02 19.93
N SER A 98 1.79 21.24 20.87
CA SER A 98 2.30 19.89 21.13
C SER A 98 2.11 19.00 19.89
N TYR A 99 2.89 17.93 19.80
CA TYR A 99 2.77 16.95 18.70
C TYR A 99 1.32 16.49 18.49
N TYR A 100 0.64 16.10 19.58
CA TYR A 100 -0.77 15.69 19.57
C TYR A 100 -1.69 16.78 19.04
N GLN A 101 -1.42 18.02 19.42
CA GLN A 101 -2.21 19.18 19.02
C GLN A 101 -1.97 19.54 17.54
N ARG A 102 -0.83 19.13 16.95
CA ARG A 102 -0.57 19.22 15.50
C ARG A 102 -1.31 18.12 14.74
N GLN A 103 -1.35 16.89 15.27
CA GLN A 103 -2.10 15.79 14.67
C GLN A 103 -3.62 16.04 14.68
N MET A 104 -4.15 16.54 15.81
CA MET A 104 -5.58 16.87 15.97
C MET A 104 -6.04 18.04 15.09
N ASN A 105 -5.11 18.88 14.63
CA ASN A 105 -5.41 20.02 13.76
C ASN A 105 -5.27 19.70 12.26
N THR A 106 -5.23 18.42 11.87
CA THR A 106 -5.29 18.03 10.47
C THR A 106 -6.72 18.15 9.93
N ALA A 107 -6.87 18.57 8.66
CA ALA A 107 -8.18 18.80 8.05
C ALA A 107 -9.10 17.56 8.13
N SER A 108 -8.55 16.36 7.94
CA SER A 108 -9.29 15.09 8.06
C SER A 108 -9.87 14.86 9.44
N VAL A 109 -9.06 15.05 10.49
CA VAL A 109 -9.49 14.85 11.89
C VAL A 109 -10.52 15.91 12.29
N ILE A 110 -10.32 17.15 11.87
CA ILE A 110 -11.27 18.23 12.10
C ILE A 110 -12.61 17.93 11.43
N ASP A 111 -12.62 17.46 10.18
CA ASP A 111 -13.86 17.17 9.47
C ASP A 111 -14.57 15.91 9.98
N GLU A 112 -13.84 14.88 10.40
CA GLU A 112 -14.42 13.75 11.11
C GLU A 112 -15.01 14.15 12.46
N SER A 113 -14.35 15.04 13.22
CA SER A 113 -14.85 15.51 14.52
C SER A 113 -16.15 16.31 14.42
N LYS A 114 -16.46 16.86 13.24
CA LYS A 114 -17.72 17.57 12.95
C LYS A 114 -18.85 16.63 12.53
N LYS A 115 -18.59 15.35 12.27
CA LYS A 115 -19.63 14.40 11.87
C LYS A 115 -20.65 14.27 13.00
N SER A 116 -21.93 14.42 12.66
CA SER A 116 -23.01 14.20 13.61
C SER A 116 -23.08 12.71 13.98
N LYS A 117 -23.62 12.40 15.16
CA LYS A 117 -23.90 11.01 15.56
C LYS A 117 -24.79 10.28 14.54
N ALA A 118 -25.74 11.00 13.93
CA ALA A 118 -26.61 10.44 12.89
C ALA A 118 -25.82 10.06 11.62
N ASN A 119 -24.87 10.90 11.20
CA ASN A 119 -24.02 10.60 10.04
C ASN A 119 -23.13 9.38 10.31
N LEU A 120 -22.56 9.27 11.51
CA LEU A 120 -21.76 8.11 11.91
C LEU A 120 -22.60 6.83 11.94
N GLN A 121 -23.82 6.91 12.45
CA GLN A 121 -24.75 5.78 12.49
C GLN A 121 -25.12 5.31 11.07
N GLN A 122 -25.42 6.25 10.17
CA GLN A 122 -25.68 5.95 8.76
C GLN A 122 -24.47 5.33 8.06
N GLU A 123 -23.26 5.81 8.35
CA GLU A 123 -22.02 5.26 7.79
C GLU A 123 -21.76 3.83 8.28
N ILE A 124 -22.01 3.54 9.56
CA ILE A 124 -21.97 2.19 10.14
C ILE A 124 -22.97 1.27 9.43
N GLU A 125 -24.22 1.69 9.29
CA GLU A 125 -25.27 0.90 8.63
C GLU A 125 -24.97 0.64 7.16
N THR A 126 -24.39 1.63 6.48
CA THR A 126 -23.94 1.51 5.09
C THR A 126 -22.81 0.48 4.98
N LEU A 127 -21.79 0.57 5.85
CA LEU A 127 -20.68 -0.37 5.87
C LEU A 127 -21.13 -1.80 6.21
N GLN A 128 -22.05 -1.95 7.17
CA GLN A 128 -22.66 -3.24 7.51
C GLN A 128 -23.41 -3.84 6.32
N SER A 129 -24.20 -3.03 5.61
CA SER A 129 -24.91 -3.47 4.41
C SER A 129 -23.95 -3.91 3.30
N GLN A 130 -22.85 -3.18 3.12
CA GLN A 130 -21.81 -3.55 2.15
C GLN A 130 -21.06 -4.84 2.52
N ILE A 131 -20.85 -5.12 3.80
CA ILE A 131 -20.26 -6.40 4.26
C ILE A 131 -21.22 -7.56 3.96
N ILE A 132 -22.50 -7.38 4.24
CA ILE A 132 -23.53 -8.39 3.95
C ILE A 132 -23.59 -8.68 2.44
N ASP A 133 -23.63 -7.64 1.60
CA ASP A 133 -23.62 -7.78 0.13
C ASP A 133 -22.35 -8.47 -0.38
N CYS A 134 -21.18 -8.13 0.14
CA CYS A 134 -19.93 -8.77 -0.25
C CYS A 134 -19.92 -10.26 0.14
N SER A 135 -20.46 -10.59 1.33
CA SER A 135 -20.61 -11.98 1.79
C SER A 135 -21.59 -12.79 0.93
N THR A 136 -22.72 -12.21 0.50
CA THR A 136 -23.68 -12.88 -0.39
C THR A 136 -23.08 -13.10 -1.77
N ARG A 137 -22.42 -12.09 -2.35
CA ARG A 137 -21.67 -12.21 -3.63
C ARG A 137 -20.64 -13.33 -3.57
N LEU A 138 -19.90 -13.46 -2.46
CA LEU A 138 -18.95 -14.55 -2.28
C LEU A 138 -19.64 -15.92 -2.27
N LYS A 139 -20.73 -16.07 -1.52
CA LYS A 139 -21.49 -17.32 -1.46
C LYS A 139 -22.03 -17.72 -2.84
N GLU A 140 -22.55 -16.77 -3.60
CA GLU A 140 -23.04 -17.02 -4.96
C GLU A 140 -21.93 -17.39 -5.93
N ALA A 141 -20.79 -16.68 -5.88
CA ALA A 141 -19.61 -17.01 -6.70
C ALA A 141 -19.09 -18.41 -6.39
N LEU A 142 -19.00 -18.77 -5.11
CA LEU A 142 -18.61 -20.12 -4.67
C LEU A 142 -19.62 -21.19 -5.11
N LYS A 143 -20.92 -20.88 -5.09
CA LYS A 143 -21.95 -21.80 -5.57
C LYS A 143 -21.79 -22.07 -7.07
N LYS A 144 -21.68 -21.01 -7.88
CA LYS A 144 -21.43 -21.12 -9.33
C LYS A 144 -20.13 -21.85 -9.65
N HIS A 145 -19.08 -21.61 -8.87
CA HIS A 145 -17.80 -22.32 -9.01
C HIS A 145 -17.91 -23.82 -8.69
N LYS A 146 -18.78 -24.22 -7.76
CA LYS A 146 -19.01 -25.63 -7.40
C LYS A 146 -20.01 -26.35 -8.30
N GLU A 147 -20.96 -25.63 -8.90
CA GLU A 147 -22.03 -26.21 -9.74
C GLU A 147 -21.49 -26.85 -11.03
N VAL A 148 -20.42 -26.30 -11.62
CA VAL A 148 -19.87 -26.80 -12.88
C VAL A 148 -18.42 -27.24 -12.69
N ASP A 149 -18.18 -28.54 -12.76
CA ASP A 149 -16.82 -29.08 -12.84
C ASP A 149 -16.31 -28.98 -14.28
N TYR A 150 -15.84 -27.78 -14.63
CA TYR A 150 -15.22 -27.52 -15.94
C TYR A 150 -14.05 -28.46 -16.23
N SER A 151 -13.38 -29.01 -15.20
CA SER A 151 -12.30 -29.97 -15.40
C SER A 151 -12.83 -31.32 -15.86
N LYS A 152 -13.99 -31.75 -15.36
CA LYS A 152 -14.70 -32.95 -15.84
C LYS A 152 -15.19 -32.77 -17.28
N GLU A 153 -15.78 -31.63 -17.61
CA GLU A 153 -16.22 -31.32 -18.98
C GLU A 153 -15.04 -31.29 -19.97
N ILE A 154 -13.92 -30.67 -19.60
CA ILE A 154 -12.69 -30.69 -20.42
C ILE A 154 -12.18 -32.12 -20.63
N LYS A 155 -12.22 -32.99 -19.59
CA LYS A 155 -11.83 -34.40 -19.73
C LYS A 155 -12.76 -35.15 -20.67
N GLN A 156 -14.07 -34.90 -20.57
CA GLN A 156 -15.07 -35.49 -21.47
C GLN A 156 -14.81 -35.09 -22.92
N TRP A 157 -14.65 -33.81 -23.21
CA TRP A 157 -14.32 -33.34 -24.57
C TRP A 157 -13.00 -33.92 -25.10
N LYS A 158 -11.97 -34.02 -24.26
CA LYS A 158 -10.71 -34.67 -24.65
C LYS A 158 -10.85 -36.15 -24.98
N SER A 159 -11.78 -36.87 -24.34
CA SER A 159 -12.02 -38.29 -24.60
C SER A 159 -12.68 -38.54 -25.97
N GLN A 160 -13.37 -37.53 -26.51
CA GLN A 160 -13.98 -37.57 -27.84
C GLN A 160 -12.99 -37.26 -28.98
N TRP A 161 -11.73 -36.96 -28.64
CA TRP A 161 -10.70 -36.65 -29.63
C TRP A 161 -10.40 -37.86 -30.52
N LYS A 162 -10.61 -37.71 -31.82
CA LYS A 162 -10.31 -38.76 -32.79
C LYS A 162 -8.86 -38.67 -33.24
N LYS A 163 -8.17 -39.81 -33.29
CA LYS A 163 -6.74 -39.89 -33.65
C LYS A 163 -6.50 -40.10 -35.14
N ASP A 164 -7.54 -40.51 -35.88
CA ASP A 164 -7.45 -40.82 -37.30
C ASP A 164 -7.74 -39.56 -38.15
N ALA A 165 -7.08 -39.45 -39.30
CA ALA A 165 -6.97 -38.23 -40.10
C ALA A 165 -7.88 -38.25 -41.34
N SER A 166 -9.17 -38.52 -41.19
CA SER A 166 -10.12 -38.16 -42.26
C SER A 166 -10.40 -36.65 -42.19
N ASP A 167 -10.70 -36.02 -43.33
CA ASP A 167 -11.00 -34.57 -43.38
C ASP A 167 -12.19 -34.19 -42.47
N GLU A 168 -13.18 -35.07 -42.34
CA GLU A 168 -14.31 -34.89 -41.42
C GLU A 168 -13.87 -34.95 -39.94
N ASP A 169 -12.92 -35.83 -39.60
CA ASP A 169 -12.36 -35.93 -38.26
C ASP A 169 -11.49 -34.72 -37.89
N VAL A 170 -10.82 -34.11 -38.87
CA VAL A 170 -10.07 -32.86 -38.69
C VAL A 170 -11.01 -31.70 -38.35
N GLN A 171 -12.12 -31.55 -39.07
CA GLN A 171 -13.13 -30.51 -38.78
C GLN A 171 -13.80 -30.73 -37.42
N TYR A 172 -14.15 -31.97 -37.09
CA TYR A 172 -14.74 -32.33 -35.80
C TYR A 172 -13.77 -32.09 -34.62
N ASN A 173 -12.48 -32.43 -34.78
CA ASN A 173 -11.46 -32.13 -33.78
C ASN A 173 -11.26 -30.61 -33.58
N GLY A 174 -11.41 -29.79 -34.63
CA GLY A 174 -11.44 -28.33 -34.53
C GLY A 174 -12.60 -27.80 -33.67
N TYR A 175 -13.79 -28.42 -33.80
CA TYR A 175 -14.93 -28.13 -32.93
C TYR A 175 -14.66 -28.55 -31.48
N ILE A 176 -14.14 -29.76 -31.24
CA ILE A 176 -13.76 -30.24 -29.90
C ILE A 176 -12.76 -29.28 -29.24
N TYR A 177 -11.74 -28.85 -29.99
CA TYR A 177 -10.74 -27.90 -29.50
C TYR A 177 -11.39 -26.58 -29.06
N SER A 178 -12.33 -26.06 -29.86
CA SER A 178 -13.06 -24.82 -29.54
C SER A 178 -13.87 -24.95 -28.25
N GLN A 179 -14.53 -26.10 -28.02
CA GLN A 179 -15.24 -26.36 -26.76
C GLN A 179 -14.28 -26.45 -25.57
N ILE A 180 -13.16 -27.15 -25.71
CA ILE A 180 -12.14 -27.23 -24.65
C ILE A 180 -11.64 -25.83 -24.27
N GLN A 181 -11.39 -24.95 -25.25
CA GLN A 181 -10.96 -23.58 -24.99
C GLN A 181 -12.05 -22.76 -24.29
N ARG A 182 -13.32 -22.93 -24.68
CA ARG A 182 -14.46 -22.31 -24.00
C ARG A 182 -14.53 -22.72 -22.52
N HIS A 183 -14.47 -24.02 -22.23
CA HIS A 183 -14.54 -24.50 -20.84
C HIS A 183 -13.30 -24.09 -20.02
N ARG A 184 -12.11 -24.01 -20.63
CA ARG A 184 -10.93 -23.42 -19.98
C ARG A 184 -11.16 -21.96 -19.60
N LYS A 185 -11.67 -21.15 -20.53
CA LYS A 185 -11.97 -19.73 -20.29
C LYS A 185 -12.99 -19.56 -19.16
N LEU A 186 -14.08 -20.33 -19.19
CA LEU A 186 -15.12 -20.30 -18.15
C LEU A 186 -14.56 -20.69 -16.77
N ARG A 187 -13.70 -21.72 -16.71
CA ARG A 187 -13.01 -22.11 -15.48
C ARG A 187 -12.16 -20.98 -14.91
N TYR A 188 -11.38 -20.31 -15.76
CA TYR A 188 -10.57 -19.17 -15.32
C TYR A 188 -11.45 -18.00 -14.84
N GLN A 189 -12.51 -17.67 -15.57
CA GLN A 189 -13.43 -16.60 -15.17
C GLN A 189 -14.10 -16.89 -13.82
N SER A 190 -14.53 -18.13 -13.59
CA SER A 190 -15.12 -18.55 -12.32
C SER A 190 -14.12 -18.45 -11.16
N TYR A 191 -12.86 -18.84 -11.37
CA TYR A 191 -11.79 -18.69 -10.39
C TYR A 191 -11.53 -17.22 -10.04
N PHE A 192 -11.34 -16.36 -11.05
CA PHE A 192 -11.09 -14.93 -10.83
C PHE A 192 -12.26 -14.23 -10.14
N ALA A 193 -13.51 -14.58 -10.46
CA ALA A 193 -14.67 -14.02 -9.79
C ALA A 193 -14.69 -14.32 -8.28
N VAL A 194 -14.23 -15.50 -7.86
CA VAL A 194 -14.09 -15.83 -6.43
C VAL A 194 -12.91 -15.09 -5.81
N GLU A 195 -11.77 -15.04 -6.51
CA GLU A 195 -10.55 -14.39 -6.03
C GLU A 195 -10.74 -12.88 -5.84
N ASP A 196 -11.42 -12.20 -6.76
CA ASP A 196 -11.70 -10.76 -6.68
C ASP A 196 -12.54 -10.42 -5.46
N VAL A 197 -13.61 -11.18 -5.20
CA VAL A 197 -14.45 -10.98 -4.01
C VAL A 197 -13.67 -11.28 -2.73
N GLN A 198 -12.78 -12.28 -2.74
CA GLN A 198 -11.91 -12.55 -1.59
C GLN A 198 -10.88 -11.44 -1.33
N LYS A 199 -10.33 -10.82 -2.38
CA LYS A 199 -9.43 -9.67 -2.27
C LYS A 199 -10.17 -8.45 -1.72
N GLU A 200 -11.37 -8.17 -2.21
CA GLU A 200 -12.24 -7.10 -1.68
C GLU A 200 -12.50 -7.30 -0.17
N LEU A 201 -12.78 -8.53 0.27
CA LEU A 201 -12.99 -8.84 1.69
C LEU A 201 -11.72 -8.67 2.53
N LYS A 202 -10.58 -9.19 2.08
CA LYS A 202 -9.31 -9.05 2.82
C LYS A 202 -8.89 -7.60 3.05
N ILE A 203 -9.09 -6.75 2.03
CA ILE A 203 -8.82 -5.31 2.17
C ILE A 203 -9.70 -4.73 3.29
N ARG A 204 -10.99 -5.09 3.31
CA ARG A 204 -11.96 -4.60 4.28
C ARG A 204 -11.76 -5.17 5.70
N ASP A 205 -11.33 -6.41 5.84
CA ASP A 205 -11.06 -7.04 7.14
C ASP A 205 -9.78 -6.49 7.79
N ASN A 206 -8.74 -6.19 7.01
CA ASN A 206 -7.51 -5.57 7.51
C ASN A 206 -7.75 -4.20 8.15
N PHE A 207 -8.79 -3.46 7.74
CA PHE A 207 -9.21 -2.22 8.39
C PHE A 207 -9.89 -2.44 9.75
N ASN A 208 -10.49 -3.60 9.99
CA ASN A 208 -11.17 -3.92 11.25
C ASN A 208 -10.20 -4.46 12.32
N THR A 209 -9.17 -5.21 11.93
CA THR A 209 -8.18 -5.79 12.86
C THR A 209 -7.16 -4.78 13.43
N LEU A 210 -7.16 -3.53 12.97
CA LEU A 210 -6.35 -2.44 13.53
C LEU A 210 -7.08 -1.66 14.64
N ARG A 211 -8.24 -2.15 15.10
CA ARG A 211 -9.12 -1.47 16.06
C ARG A 211 -9.22 -2.14 17.44
N ASP A 212 -8.48 -3.22 17.65
CA ASP A 212 -8.31 -3.92 18.94
C ASP A 212 -6.89 -3.70 19.49
#